data_AF-A0A933VR91-F1
#
_entry.id   AF-A0A933VR91-F1
#
_cell.length_a   1.000
_cell.length_b   1.000
_cell.length_c   1.000
_cell.angle_alpha   90.00
_cell.angle_beta   90.00
_cell.angle_gamma   90.00
#
_symmetry.space_group_name_H-M   'P 1'
#
loop_
_entity.id
_entity.type
_entity.pdbx_description
1 polymer ?
#
loop_
_entity_poly.entity_id
_entity_poly.type
_entity_poly.pdbx_seq_one_letter_code
_entity_poly.pdbx_strand_id
1 'polypeptide(L)'
;ERSGGVWRPSPGSVYPALQQLEDEGLVRNVEHEGGKRFELTDAGRAHVEERGDALGVPWEQVAEGVPSELHELRTAARALGVASMQVAQTGTKAQLDAAKKVLEDARRALYRILAGDDEGAE
;
A
#
# COMPACT_ATOMS: atom_id res chain seq x y z
N GLU A 1 -7.43 3.50 5.67
CA GLU A 1 -5.95 3.51 5.73
C GLU A 1 -5.44 4.89 5.35
N ARG A 2 -4.50 5.48 6.09
CA ARG A 2 -4.03 6.87 5.85
C ARG A 2 -3.19 7.04 4.57
N SER A 3 -2.48 5.99 4.13
CA SER A 3 -1.60 6.06 2.95
C SER A 3 -2.28 5.72 1.62
N GLY A 4 -3.57 5.36 1.60
CA GLY A 4 -4.23 4.89 0.37
C GLY A 4 -3.57 3.67 -0.30
N GLY A 5 -2.63 2.98 0.37
CA GLY A 5 -1.80 1.93 -0.20
C GLY A 5 -0.57 2.41 -0.98
N VAL A 6 -0.31 3.73 -1.03
CA VAL A 6 0.87 4.35 -1.63
C VAL A 6 2.14 4.04 -0.84
N TRP A 7 2.00 4.01 0.49
CA TRP A 7 3.08 3.57 1.36
C TRP A 7 2.84 2.16 1.87
N ARG A 8 3.71 1.25 1.42
CA ARG A 8 3.85 -0.13 1.93
C ARG A 8 5.32 -0.44 2.20
N PRO A 9 5.85 -0.09 3.38
CA PRO A 9 7.23 -0.42 3.71
C PRO A 9 7.34 -1.94 3.84
N SER A 10 8.49 -2.50 3.41
CA SER A 10 8.72 -3.94 3.51
C SER A 10 9.12 -4.31 4.95
N PRO A 11 8.93 -5.58 5.38
CA PRO A 11 9.48 -6.04 6.66
C PRO A 11 10.98 -5.75 6.80
N GLY A 12 11.73 -5.85 5.70
CA GLY A 12 13.16 -5.56 5.64
C GLY A 12 13.52 -4.08 5.85
N SER A 13 12.59 -3.14 5.63
CA SER A 13 12.80 -1.73 5.97
C SER A 13 12.24 -1.35 7.34
N VAL A 14 11.17 -2.02 7.80
CA VAL A 14 10.50 -1.68 9.07
C VAL A 14 11.31 -2.15 10.28
N TYR A 15 11.78 -3.41 10.29
CA TYR A 15 12.44 -3.95 11.48
C TYR A 15 13.79 -3.30 11.80
N PRO A 16 14.67 -3.00 10.83
CA PRO A 16 15.90 -2.26 11.11
C PRO A 16 15.63 -0.86 11.67
N ALA A 17 14.60 -0.17 11.16
CA ALA A 17 14.22 1.14 11.68
C ALA A 17 13.68 1.06 13.12
N LEU A 18 12.86 0.04 13.45
CA LEU A 18 12.38 -0.18 14.82
C LEU A 18 13.51 -0.53 15.78
N GLN A 19 14.49 -1.31 15.35
CA GLN A 19 15.65 -1.64 16.16
C GLN A 19 16.47 -0.37 16.47
N GLN A 20 16.71 0.47 15.46
CA GLN A 20 17.42 1.73 15.66
C GLN A 20 16.69 2.65 16.66
N LEU A 21 15.37 2.77 16.55
CA LEU A 21 14.57 3.58 17.48
C LEU A 21 14.55 3.00 18.91
N GLU A 22 14.66 1.68 19.06
CA GLU A 22 14.77 1.01 20.35
C GLU A 22 16.16 1.23 20.97
N ASP A 23 17.23 1.13 20.16
CA ASP A 23 18.60 1.40 20.57
C ASP A 23 18.79 2.88 21.00
N GLU A 24 18.08 3.81 20.36
CA GLU A 24 18.01 5.24 20.74
C GLU A 24 17.09 5.50 21.95
N GLY A 25 16.37 4.49 22.44
CA GLY A 25 15.44 4.60 23.57
C GLY A 25 14.17 5.40 23.26
N LEU A 26 13.85 5.64 21.99
CA LEU A 26 12.66 6.38 21.55
C LEU A 26 11.41 5.50 21.53
N VAL A 27 11.59 4.20 21.28
CA VAL A 27 10.51 3.20 21.38
C VAL A 27 10.94 2.06 22.31
N ARG A 28 9.96 1.29 22.78
CA ARG A 28 10.17 0.05 23.52
C ARG A 28 9.27 -1.06 22.98
N ASN A 29 9.77 -2.29 22.97
CA ASN A 29 8.91 -3.43 22.73
C ASN A 29 7.99 -3.70 23.93
N VAL A 30 6.74 -4.05 23.65
CA VAL A 30 5.77 -4.53 24.64
C VAL A 30 5.24 -5.89 24.21
N GLU A 31 5.19 -6.82 25.16
CA GLU A 31 4.67 -8.16 24.92
C GLU A 31 3.21 -8.10 24.49
N HIS A 32 2.92 -8.79 23.39
CA HIS A 32 1.55 -8.93 22.90
C HIS A 32 1.37 -10.31 22.28
N GLU A 33 0.24 -10.95 22.60
CA GLU A 33 -0.13 -12.21 21.97
C GLU A 33 -0.32 -11.99 20.46
N GLY A 34 0.51 -12.65 19.64
CA GLY A 34 0.42 -12.59 18.19
C GLY A 34 1.42 -11.67 17.48
N GLY A 35 2.37 -11.04 18.19
CA GLY A 35 3.48 -10.35 17.53
C GLY A 35 4.21 -9.32 18.39
N LYS A 36 5.19 -8.64 17.78
CA LYS A 36 5.89 -7.51 18.40
C LYS A 36 5.02 -6.26 18.33
N ARG A 37 4.72 -5.65 19.47
CA ARG A 37 4.14 -4.30 19.56
C ARG A 37 5.21 -3.34 20.08
N PHE A 38 5.22 -2.12 19.57
CA PHE A 38 6.14 -1.07 20.01
C PHE A 38 5.34 0.13 20.50
N GLU A 39 5.84 0.78 21.55
CA GLU A 39 5.28 2.00 22.13
C GLU A 39 6.35 3.08 22.21
N LEU A 40 5.95 4.34 22.03
CA LEU A 40 6.82 5.48 22.31
C LEU A 40 7.16 5.52 23.80
N THR A 41 8.42 5.78 24.12
CA THR A 41 8.85 6.15 25.47
C THR A 41 8.50 7.62 25.74
N ASP A 42 8.77 8.11 26.96
CA ASP A 42 8.66 9.54 27.25
C ASP A 42 9.62 10.36 26.39
N ALA A 43 10.84 9.86 26.19
CA ALA A 43 11.82 10.46 25.28
C ALA A 43 11.33 10.45 23.82
N GLY A 44 10.71 9.36 23.36
CA GLY A 44 10.10 9.29 22.04
C GLY A 44 8.96 10.28 21.84
N ARG A 45 8.10 10.47 22.85
CA ARG A 45 7.03 11.49 22.81
C ARG A 45 7.60 12.90 22.72
N ALA A 46 8.56 13.24 23.58
CA ALA A 46 9.23 14.54 23.56
C ALA A 46 9.94 14.78 22.21
N HIS A 47 10.61 13.76 21.66
CA HIS A 47 11.24 13.85 20.34
C HIS A 47 10.24 14.18 19.23
N VAL A 48 9.05 13.56 19.24
CA VAL A 48 7.99 13.85 18.27
C VAL A 48 7.40 15.24 18.49
N GLU A 49 7.25 15.71 19.71
CA GLU A 49 6.76 17.06 20.01
C GLU A 49 7.75 18.15 19.56
N GLU A 50 9.05 17.95 19.80
CA GLU A 50 10.10 18.90 19.42
C GLU A 50 10.36 18.93 17.91
N ARG A 51 10.17 17.80 17.23
CA ARG A 51 10.58 17.61 15.83
C ARG A 51 9.41 17.30 14.89
N GLY A 52 8.17 17.35 15.37
CA GLY A 52 6.98 16.85 14.66
C GLY A 52 6.85 17.41 13.25
N ASP A 53 7.06 18.71 13.09
CA ASP A 53 6.99 19.38 11.78
C ASP A 53 8.13 18.96 10.83
N ALA A 54 9.29 18.58 11.37
CA ALA A 54 10.45 18.14 10.61
C ALA A 54 10.44 16.64 10.28
N LEU A 55 9.73 15.83 11.07
CA LEU A 55 9.54 14.39 10.82
C LEU A 55 8.62 14.15 9.61
N GLY A 56 7.77 15.13 9.30
CA GLY A 56 6.86 15.10 8.17
C GLY A 56 5.87 13.93 8.24
N VAL A 57 5.14 13.74 7.14
CA VAL A 57 4.21 12.63 6.99
C VAL A 57 4.74 11.76 5.86
N PRO A 58 5.39 10.62 6.15
CA PRO A 58 6.20 10.03 5.09
C PRO A 58 5.39 9.33 3.97
N TRP A 59 4.05 9.23 4.09
CA TRP A 59 3.20 8.85 2.94
C TRP A 59 2.94 10.05 2.02
N GLU A 60 2.96 11.27 2.55
CA GLU A 60 2.86 12.49 1.75
C GLU A 60 4.14 12.67 0.94
N GLN A 61 5.32 12.41 1.52
CA GLN A 61 6.58 12.42 0.79
C GLN A 61 6.65 11.38 -0.34
N VAL A 62 6.07 10.18 -0.15
CA VAL A 62 5.99 9.17 -1.21
C VAL A 62 4.91 9.53 -2.25
N ALA A 63 3.82 10.19 -1.84
CA ALA A 63 2.75 10.63 -2.73
C ALA A 63 3.17 11.83 -3.60
N GLU A 64 3.95 12.78 -3.05
CA GLU A 64 4.48 13.95 -3.76
C GLU A 64 5.32 13.59 -4.99
N GLY A 65 5.92 12.40 -5.03
CA GLY A 65 6.70 11.88 -6.15
C GLY A 65 5.91 11.05 -7.18
N VAL A 66 4.62 10.80 -6.97
CA VAL A 66 3.78 9.97 -7.85
C VAL A 66 2.75 10.86 -8.55
N PRO A 67 2.76 10.94 -9.90
CA PRO A 67 1.70 11.65 -10.64
C PRO A 67 0.30 11.15 -10.20
N SER A 68 -0.68 12.05 -10.05
CA SER A 68 -2.04 11.71 -9.57
C SER A 68 -2.68 10.62 -10.42
N GLU A 69 -2.43 10.65 -11.73
CA GLU A 69 -2.93 9.69 -12.72
C GLU A 69 -2.38 8.27 -12.46
N LEU A 70 -1.10 8.17 -12.09
CA LEU A 70 -0.48 6.89 -11.72
C LEU A 70 -1.03 6.37 -10.38
N HIS A 71 -1.38 7.27 -9.46
CA HIS A 71 -2.03 6.92 -8.20
C HIS A 71 -3.45 6.35 -8.43
N GLU A 72 -4.24 7.00 -9.27
CA GLU A 72 -5.59 6.54 -9.64
C GLU A 72 -5.55 5.18 -10.35
N LEU A 73 -4.64 5.00 -11.31
CA LEU A 73 -4.45 3.72 -12.00
C LEU A 73 -4.11 2.59 -11.02
N ARG A 74 -3.19 2.83 -10.08
CA ARG A 74 -2.82 1.86 -9.04
C ARG A 74 -4.00 1.52 -8.13
N THR A 75 -4.82 2.50 -7.79
CA THR A 75 -6.02 2.31 -6.97
C THR A 75 -7.04 1.44 -7.69
N ALA A 76 -7.31 1.72 -8.97
CA ALA A 76 -8.19 0.91 -9.80
C ALA A 76 -7.68 -0.54 -9.97
N ALA A 77 -6.38 -0.72 -10.22
CA ALA A 77 -5.75 -2.03 -10.33
C ALA A 77 -5.87 -2.84 -9.02
N ARG A 78 -5.70 -2.18 -7.86
CA ARG A 78 -5.91 -2.82 -6.55
C ARG A 78 -7.36 -3.26 -6.37
N ALA A 79 -8.32 -2.40 -6.68
CA ALA A 79 -9.74 -2.72 -6.56
C ALA A 79 -10.11 -3.93 -7.42
N LEU A 80 -9.61 -4.00 -8.66
CA LEU A 80 -9.77 -5.17 -9.53
C LEU A 80 -9.17 -6.45 -8.93
N GLY A 81 -7.97 -6.36 -8.33
CA GLY A 81 -7.33 -7.47 -7.64
C GLY A 81 -8.14 -7.98 -6.45
N VAL A 82 -8.70 -7.08 -5.64
CA VAL A 82 -9.58 -7.42 -4.50
C VAL A 82 -10.85 -8.13 -4.98
N ALA A 83 -11.51 -7.60 -6.00
CA ALA A 83 -12.70 -8.22 -6.58
C ALA A 83 -12.41 -9.63 -7.13
N SER A 84 -11.25 -9.80 -7.77
CA SER A 84 -10.79 -11.11 -8.28
C SER A 84 -10.59 -12.11 -7.14
N MET A 85 -9.98 -11.70 -6.04
CA MET A 85 -9.80 -12.53 -4.84
C MET A 85 -11.13 -12.91 -4.20
N GLN A 86 -12.10 -12.00 -4.15
CA GLN A 86 -13.45 -12.31 -3.64
C GLN A 86 -14.12 -13.40 -4.47
N VAL A 87 -14.09 -13.29 -5.80
CA VAL A 87 -14.65 -14.32 -6.69
C VAL A 87 -13.90 -15.65 -6.53
N ALA A 88 -12.58 -15.62 -6.34
CA ALA A 88 -11.81 -16.84 -6.10
C ALA A 88 -12.17 -17.54 -4.77
N GLN A 89 -12.49 -16.77 -3.73
CA GLN A 89 -12.81 -17.31 -2.40
C GLN A 89 -14.23 -17.86 -2.28
N THR A 90 -15.22 -17.21 -2.92
CA THR A 90 -16.65 -17.51 -2.70
C THR A 90 -17.41 -17.88 -3.97
N GLY A 91 -16.77 -17.80 -5.13
CA GLY A 91 -17.42 -17.97 -6.44
C GLY A 91 -17.73 -19.43 -6.79
N THR A 92 -18.87 -19.61 -7.43
CA THR A 92 -19.22 -20.85 -8.14
C THR A 92 -18.33 -21.07 -9.36
N LYS A 93 -18.28 -22.30 -9.90
CA LYS A 93 -17.53 -22.60 -11.14
C LYS A 93 -17.87 -21.65 -12.29
N ALA A 94 -19.16 -21.35 -12.48
CA ALA A 94 -19.60 -20.42 -13.52
C ALA A 94 -19.09 -18.99 -13.30
N GLN A 95 -19.07 -18.52 -12.05
CA GLN A 95 -18.53 -17.19 -11.70
C GLN A 95 -17.00 -17.13 -11.86
N LEU A 96 -16.28 -18.21 -11.53
CA LEU A 96 -14.84 -18.32 -11.75
C LEU A 96 -14.50 -18.25 -13.24
N ASP A 97 -15.24 -18.98 -14.08
CA ASP A 97 -15.03 -18.97 -15.54
C ASP A 97 -15.38 -17.62 -16.16
N ALA A 98 -16.42 -16.94 -15.66
CA ALA A 98 -16.75 -15.57 -16.07
C ALA A 98 -15.67 -14.55 -15.66
N ALA A 99 -15.18 -14.62 -14.41
CA ALA A 99 -14.13 -13.72 -13.93
C ALA A 99 -12.81 -13.89 -14.71
N LYS A 100 -12.43 -15.12 -15.07
CA LYS A 100 -11.27 -15.36 -15.93
C LYS A 100 -11.39 -14.65 -17.28
N LYS A 101 -12.56 -14.68 -17.91
CA LYS A 101 -12.79 -13.98 -19.18
C LYS A 101 -12.62 -12.47 -19.03
N VAL A 102 -13.23 -11.88 -18.00
CA VAL A 102 -13.10 -10.44 -17.70
C VAL A 102 -11.64 -10.04 -17.50
N LEU A 103 -10.86 -10.81 -16.75
CA LEU A 103 -9.45 -10.53 -16.52
C LEU A 103 -8.59 -10.65 -17.79
N GLU A 104 -8.87 -11.64 -18.63
CA GLU A 104 -8.21 -11.77 -19.94
C GLU A 104 -8.52 -10.58 -20.86
N ASP A 105 -9.77 -10.13 -20.90
CA ASP A 105 -10.17 -8.99 -21.73
C ASP A 105 -9.56 -7.69 -21.22
N ALA A 106 -9.54 -7.47 -19.90
CA ALA A 106 -8.87 -6.32 -19.26
C ALA A 106 -7.36 -6.33 -19.56
N ARG A 107 -6.70 -7.48 -19.44
CA ARG A 107 -5.28 -7.64 -19.78
C ARG A 107 -5.01 -7.26 -21.24
N ARG A 108 -5.83 -7.73 -22.17
CA ARG A 108 -5.70 -7.39 -23.60
C ARG A 108 -5.96 -5.91 -23.87
N ALA A 109 -6.92 -5.29 -23.18
CA ALA A 109 -7.19 -3.86 -23.30
C ALA A 109 -5.99 -3.02 -22.86
N LEU A 110 -5.36 -3.35 -21.73
CA LEU A 110 -4.16 -2.67 -21.25
C LEU A 110 -2.99 -2.77 -22.24
N TYR A 111 -2.81 -3.94 -22.88
CA TYR A 111 -1.78 -4.09 -23.92
C TYR A 111 -2.09 -3.31 -25.20
N ARG A 112 -3.37 -3.16 -25.58
CA ARG A 112 -3.77 -2.33 -26.73
C ARG A 112 -3.46 -0.84 -26.50
N ILE A 113 -3.69 -0.34 -25.28
CA ILE A 113 -3.30 1.03 -24.90
C ILE A 113 -1.78 1.22 -25.09
N LEU A 114 -0.96 0.24 -24.69
CA LEU A 114 0.50 0.29 -24.88
C LEU A 114 0.93 0.15 -26.35
N ALA A 115 0.15 -0.55 -27.16
CA ALA A 115 0.38 -0.69 -28.59
C ALA A 115 0.04 0.59 -29.39
N GLY A 116 -0.62 1.57 -28.76
CA GLY A 116 -1.05 2.80 -29.43
C GLY A 116 -2.30 2.63 -30.29
N ASP A 117 -3.04 1.53 -30.12
CA ASP A 117 -4.25 1.23 -30.90
C ASP A 117 -5.49 2.02 -30.42
N ASP A 118 -5.30 3.00 -29.54
CA ASP A 118 -6.37 3.86 -29.01
C ASP A 118 -6.64 5.03 -29.98
N GLU A 119 -7.16 4.69 -31.16
CA GLU A 119 -7.99 5.63 -31.93
C GLU A 119 -9.39 5.66 -31.29
N GLY A 120 -9.58 6.56 -30.34
CA GLY A 120 -10.90 7.14 -30.08
C GLY A 120 -11.52 6.90 -28.70
N ALA A 121 -11.42 7.92 -27.85
CA ALA A 121 -12.57 8.41 -27.10
C ALA A 121 -12.48 9.95 -27.05
N GLU A 122 -13.04 10.58 -28.09
CA GLU A 122 -13.76 11.87 -27.96
C GLU A 122 -15.00 11.67 -27.08
#